data_AF-A0A8H7KXR2-F1
#
_entry.id   AF-A0A8H7KXR2-F1
#
_cell.length_a   1.000
_cell.length_b   1.000
_cell.length_c   1.000
_cell.angle_alpha   90.00
_cell.angle_beta   90.00
_cell.angle_gamma   90.00
#
_symmetry.space_group_name_H-M   'P 1'
#
loop_
_entity.id
_entity.type
_entity.pdbx_description
1 polymer ?
#
loop_
_entity_poly.entity_id
_entity_poly.type
_entity_poly.pdbx_seq_one_letter_code
_entity_poly.pdbx_strand_id
1 'polypeptide(L)'
;MAWRAAPTRREITLVLFSLTVFILFYNLDTSFRFLGVDPVTSQSALLNKFGFSNSIIGPDGRRPPGWRDPLESEIFGEWGWEQGQVAGDGAEREKAKGADKYGAMWMGKDKTGAGEDQAIFGEGKAGDAFVTWGDRVPQAKLVKHIPGKPVGQTLGKMSEVFGAGYTIIDNVITVNGTFFLVTDDPGSFPPLGSISSSAEDIEQPPRPEDWQIITTSEAKKVGTFGASIPGVSWIGTDDDYSNHTLFTFWRMYASLDPSVDSQGRTTLALPRRLIWPSITYFTEPWPDPPIEGFPRIRAKTGVDDQTAKAAFPFLMQWYAEDWADFTKMRIPYVLERVLVADRSAAVRASNALPAFSGPFEDLAPMSSYWWEPIRRIMANFVRAVDEHKGKPLPPVVTYMVAQNKGGVILRDQDHRTFEASLKKMGKQYGYEVNVIPSNAKWFERMSVLARTTVLVGTHGLHLADSYYMRRSPHTTLIEIFPDGEYVKDNALACHSIGTRYIAWSSNGKLPSDTLPTEELSENDGHTRTVSVDTTKIVQAIRDEITLAS
;
A
#
# COMPACT_ATOMS: atom_id res chain seq x y z
N MET A 1 2.01 60.39 -62.48
CA MET A 1 2.29 61.41 -61.45
C MET A 1 3.80 61.55 -61.31
N ALA A 2 4.27 62.79 -61.27
CA ALA A 2 5.65 63.17 -61.53
C ALA A 2 6.56 62.96 -60.31
N TRP A 3 7.43 61.96 -60.36
CA TRP A 3 8.60 61.83 -59.48
C TRP A 3 9.64 62.96 -59.64
N ARG A 4 9.36 63.95 -60.48
CA ARG A 4 10.21 65.13 -60.71
C ARG A 4 9.65 66.43 -60.14
N ALA A 5 8.49 66.40 -59.49
CA ALA A 5 7.97 67.59 -58.80
C ALA A 5 8.71 67.79 -57.46
N ALA A 6 9.05 69.03 -57.13
CA ALA A 6 9.66 69.34 -55.85
C ALA A 6 8.70 68.96 -54.70
N PRO A 7 9.18 68.33 -53.63
CA PRO A 7 8.32 67.81 -52.57
C PRO A 7 7.53 68.95 -51.91
N THR A 8 6.24 68.70 -51.72
CA THR A 8 5.33 69.65 -51.05
C THR A 8 5.75 69.83 -49.60
N ARG A 9 5.37 70.95 -48.97
CA ARG A 9 5.66 71.18 -47.54
C ARG A 9 5.19 70.02 -46.66
N ARG A 10 4.05 69.39 -46.98
CA ARG A 10 3.55 68.23 -46.23
C ARG A 10 4.47 67.02 -46.34
N GLU A 11 4.97 66.72 -47.54
CA GLU A 11 5.90 65.61 -47.76
C GLU A 11 7.24 65.85 -47.08
N ILE A 12 7.76 67.08 -47.12
CA ILE A 12 8.99 67.46 -46.41
C ILE A 12 8.80 67.30 -44.89
N THR A 13 7.69 67.77 -44.34
CA THR A 13 7.40 67.61 -42.90
C THR A 13 7.28 66.14 -42.51
N LEU A 14 6.66 65.32 -43.35
CA LEU A 14 6.49 63.89 -43.08
C LEU A 14 7.83 63.15 -43.15
N VAL A 15 8.69 63.50 -44.09
CA VAL A 15 10.05 62.98 -44.18
C VAL A 15 10.88 63.41 -42.97
N LEU A 16 10.83 64.69 -42.58
CA LEU A 16 11.53 65.19 -41.39
C LEU A 16 11.04 64.52 -40.10
N PHE A 17 9.73 64.35 -39.94
CA PHE A 17 9.17 63.62 -38.80
C PHE A 17 9.65 62.17 -38.78
N SER A 18 9.60 61.48 -39.93
CA SER A 18 10.06 60.10 -40.04
C SER A 18 11.56 59.96 -39.76
N LEU A 19 12.38 60.89 -40.26
CA LEU A 19 13.82 60.94 -40.00
C LEU A 19 14.11 61.24 -38.53
N THR A 20 13.33 62.13 -37.91
CA THR A 20 13.47 62.45 -36.48
C THR A 20 13.15 61.23 -35.64
N VAL A 21 12.02 60.56 -35.88
CA VAL A 21 11.65 59.31 -35.19
C VAL A 21 12.73 58.24 -35.43
N PHE A 22 13.15 58.06 -36.68
CA PHE A 22 14.21 57.10 -37.00
C PHE A 22 15.51 57.40 -36.25
N ILE A 23 15.99 58.63 -36.23
CA ILE A 23 17.21 59.02 -35.52
C ILE A 23 17.05 58.84 -34.01
N LEU A 24 15.88 59.17 -33.45
CA LEU A 24 15.60 59.02 -32.01
C LEU A 24 15.62 57.54 -31.60
N PHE A 25 15.01 56.66 -32.40
CA PHE A 25 14.96 55.23 -32.12
C PHE A 25 16.25 54.48 -32.50
N TYR A 26 16.93 54.91 -33.55
CA TYR A 26 18.20 54.33 -33.98
C TYR A 26 19.33 54.61 -32.98
N ASN A 27 19.35 55.81 -32.40
CA ASN A 27 20.32 56.16 -31.37
C ASN A 27 19.88 55.79 -29.95
N LEU A 28 18.70 55.16 -29.79
CA LEU A 28 18.19 54.76 -28.47
C LEU A 28 19.05 53.64 -27.88
N ASP A 29 19.46 52.68 -28.70
CA ASP A 29 20.35 51.58 -28.29
C ASP A 29 21.76 52.11 -27.91
N THR A 30 22.27 53.09 -28.68
CA THR A 30 23.55 53.76 -28.41
C THR A 30 23.49 54.63 -27.16
N SER A 31 22.36 55.29 -26.91
CA SER A 31 22.17 56.18 -25.75
C SER A 31 22.05 55.39 -24.44
N PHE A 32 21.41 54.21 -24.44
CA PHE A 32 21.34 53.36 -23.25
C PHE A 32 22.69 52.73 -22.89
N ARG A 33 23.49 52.35 -23.87
CA ARG A 33 24.87 51.87 -23.64
C ARG A 33 25.76 52.95 -23.03
N PHE A 34 25.61 54.22 -23.43
CA PHE A 34 26.41 55.32 -22.87
C PHE A 34 26.04 55.68 -21.42
N LEU A 35 24.80 55.36 -21.01
CA LEU A 35 24.32 55.52 -19.63
C LEU A 35 24.58 54.28 -18.75
N GLY A 36 25.29 53.28 -19.26
CA GLY A 36 25.64 52.06 -18.52
C GLY A 36 24.46 51.11 -18.25
N VAL A 37 23.35 51.26 -18.99
CA VAL A 37 22.16 50.41 -18.84
C VAL A 37 22.15 49.36 -19.95
N ASP A 38 21.99 48.09 -19.58
CA ASP A 38 21.97 46.97 -20.51
C ASP A 38 20.73 47.05 -21.45
N PRO A 39 20.94 47.11 -22.77
CA PRO A 39 19.85 47.31 -23.75
C PRO A 39 18.83 46.16 -23.77
N VAL A 40 19.21 44.94 -23.37
CA VAL A 40 18.32 43.77 -23.40
C VAL A 40 17.27 43.84 -22.28
N THR A 41 17.66 44.29 -21.08
CA THR A 41 16.76 44.43 -19.93
C THR A 41 15.79 45.59 -20.10
N SER A 42 16.21 46.66 -20.78
CA SER A 42 15.42 47.89 -20.97
C SER A 42 14.42 47.80 -22.13
N GLN A 43 14.78 47.18 -23.26
CA GLN A 43 13.83 46.86 -24.33
C GLN A 43 12.68 45.95 -23.82
N SER A 44 13.01 44.98 -22.96
CA SER A 44 12.03 44.05 -22.42
C SER A 44 11.08 44.69 -21.40
N ALA A 45 11.51 45.72 -20.65
CA ALA A 45 10.63 46.48 -19.75
C ALA A 45 9.60 47.31 -20.52
N LEU A 46 10.00 47.89 -21.65
CA LEU A 46 9.12 48.66 -22.53
C LEU A 46 8.10 47.74 -23.24
N LEU A 47 8.54 46.57 -23.72
CA LEU A 47 7.67 45.57 -24.37
C LEU A 47 6.73 44.85 -23.38
N ASN A 48 7.15 44.61 -22.13
CA ASN A 48 6.28 44.05 -21.08
C ASN A 48 5.13 45.00 -20.72
N LYS A 49 5.34 46.32 -20.80
CA LYS A 49 4.28 47.31 -20.57
C LYS A 49 3.20 47.29 -21.66
N PHE A 50 3.51 46.71 -22.82
CA PHE A 50 2.58 46.48 -23.93
C PHE A 50 2.12 45.02 -24.07
N GLY A 51 2.54 44.11 -23.18
CA GLY A 51 2.00 42.74 -23.08
C GLY A 51 2.50 41.73 -24.12
N PHE A 52 3.67 41.94 -24.73
CA PHE A 52 4.12 41.17 -25.91
C PHE A 52 5.32 40.21 -25.72
N SER A 53 5.73 39.78 -24.51
CA SER A 53 6.84 38.79 -24.40
C SER A 53 6.78 37.84 -23.19
N ASN A 54 7.24 36.60 -23.43
CA ASN A 54 7.51 35.57 -22.43
C ASN A 54 8.77 35.92 -21.61
N SER A 55 8.78 35.52 -20.32
CA SER A 55 9.84 35.87 -19.36
C SER A 55 11.22 35.49 -19.85
N ILE A 56 12.13 36.47 -19.92
CA ILE A 56 13.54 36.25 -20.22
C ILE A 56 14.17 35.56 -19.00
N ILE A 57 14.56 34.30 -19.18
CA ILE A 57 15.35 33.53 -18.23
C ILE A 57 16.82 33.78 -18.57
N GLY A 58 17.61 34.12 -17.55
CA GLY A 58 19.05 34.34 -17.66
C GLY A 58 19.83 33.03 -17.92
N PRO A 59 21.14 33.13 -18.21
CA PRO A 59 22.01 31.96 -18.43
C PRO A 59 22.07 31.01 -17.23
N ASP A 60 21.77 31.53 -16.03
CA ASP A 60 21.65 30.80 -14.77
C ASP A 60 20.30 30.10 -14.59
N GLY A 61 19.39 30.18 -15.56
CA GLY A 61 18.06 29.61 -15.46
C GLY A 61 17.08 30.42 -14.58
N ARG A 62 17.47 31.62 -14.12
CA ARG A 62 16.67 32.47 -13.22
C ARG A 62 16.23 33.77 -13.88
N ARG A 63 15.32 34.51 -13.26
CA ARG A 63 15.01 35.87 -13.69
C ARG A 63 16.20 36.82 -13.39
N PRO A 64 16.37 37.91 -14.16
CA PRO A 64 17.38 38.93 -13.89
C PRO A 64 17.25 39.47 -12.45
N PRO A 65 18.35 39.85 -11.77
CA PRO A 65 18.36 40.20 -10.35
C PRO A 65 17.29 41.21 -9.89
N GLY A 66 16.92 42.18 -10.73
CA GLY A 66 15.86 43.16 -10.41
C GLY A 66 14.42 42.65 -10.57
N TRP A 67 14.22 41.42 -11.03
CA TRP A 67 12.93 40.80 -11.38
C TRP A 67 12.68 39.48 -10.65
N ARG A 68 13.55 39.11 -9.70
CA ARG A 68 13.40 37.92 -8.86
C ARG A 68 12.34 38.19 -7.79
N ASP A 69 11.37 37.30 -7.66
CA ASP A 69 10.36 37.41 -6.60
C ASP A 69 10.84 36.71 -5.31
N PRO A 70 10.21 36.97 -4.14
CA PRO A 70 10.61 36.36 -2.88
C PRO A 70 10.54 34.83 -2.90
N LEU A 71 9.62 34.26 -3.68
CA LEU A 71 9.46 32.81 -3.82
C LEU A 71 10.65 32.20 -4.59
N GLU A 72 11.13 32.86 -5.64
CA GLU A 72 12.33 32.46 -6.37
C GLU A 72 13.58 32.51 -5.48
N SER A 73 13.63 33.45 -4.54
CA SER A 73 14.70 33.53 -3.54
C SER A 73 14.58 32.46 -2.46
N GLU A 74 13.36 32.04 -2.11
CA GLU A 74 13.10 30.95 -1.16
C GLU A 74 13.43 29.57 -1.75
N ILE A 75 13.09 29.34 -3.02
CA ILE A 75 13.32 28.07 -3.73
C ILE A 75 14.81 27.90 -4.07
N PHE A 76 15.44 28.94 -4.63
CA PHE A 76 16.80 28.83 -5.15
C PHE A 76 17.86 29.43 -4.23
N GLY A 77 17.50 30.27 -3.26
CA GLY A 77 18.47 30.96 -2.39
C GLY A 77 19.20 32.13 -3.08
N GLU A 78 20.02 32.81 -2.27
CA GLU A 78 21.01 33.81 -2.72
C GLU A 78 22.39 33.17 -2.71
N TRP A 79 22.82 32.64 -3.85
CA TRP A 79 24.18 32.13 -4.04
C TRP A 79 24.72 32.60 -5.40
N GLY A 80 26.06 32.67 -5.50
CA GLY A 80 26.75 33.18 -6.69
C GLY A 80 26.86 32.10 -7.76
N TRP A 81 26.32 32.36 -8.95
CA TRP A 81 26.36 31.44 -10.08
C TRP A 81 27.61 31.64 -10.94
N GLU A 82 28.32 30.56 -11.27
CA GLU A 82 29.45 30.56 -12.20
C GLU A 82 29.07 30.08 -13.60
N GLN A 83 29.68 30.69 -14.62
CA GLN A 83 29.35 30.44 -16.03
C GLN A 83 29.72 29.01 -16.45
N GLY A 84 28.71 28.18 -16.74
CA GLY A 84 28.86 26.79 -17.16
C GLY A 84 28.30 25.75 -16.17
N GLN A 85 27.82 26.18 -15.01
CA GLN A 85 27.13 25.33 -14.05
C GLN A 85 25.60 25.49 -14.17
N VAL A 86 24.84 24.43 -13.90
CA VAL A 86 23.36 24.52 -13.84
C VAL A 86 22.98 24.87 -12.41
N ALA A 87 22.10 25.85 -12.22
CA ALA A 87 21.63 26.22 -10.90
C ALA A 87 21.00 25.04 -10.14
N GLY A 88 21.57 24.69 -8.98
CA GLY A 88 21.06 23.65 -8.10
C GLY A 88 21.62 22.23 -8.34
N ASP A 89 22.88 22.11 -8.78
CA ASP A 89 23.59 20.83 -8.98
C ASP A 89 23.84 20.01 -7.70
N GLY A 90 23.47 20.57 -6.55
CA GLY A 90 23.37 19.85 -5.27
C GLY A 90 24.56 20.04 -4.34
N ALA A 91 25.69 20.59 -4.81
CA ALA A 91 26.86 20.83 -3.95
C ALA A 91 26.59 21.92 -2.88
N GLU A 92 25.68 22.84 -3.16
CA GLU A 92 25.37 24.01 -2.35
C GLU A 92 24.02 23.95 -1.60
N ARG A 93 23.38 22.77 -1.58
CA ARG A 93 22.17 22.50 -0.77
C ARG A 93 22.46 22.16 0.69
N GLU A 94 23.62 22.53 1.23
CA GLU A 94 23.86 22.44 2.68
C GLU A 94 23.13 23.56 3.43
N LYS A 95 21.81 23.39 3.64
CA LYS A 95 21.12 24.16 4.68
C LYS A 95 21.72 23.79 6.05
N ALA A 96 21.96 24.80 6.89
CA ALA A 96 22.46 24.61 8.24
C ALA A 96 21.58 23.62 9.03
N LYS A 97 22.23 22.65 9.67
CA LYS A 97 21.62 21.59 10.48
C LYS A 97 20.70 22.19 11.54
N GLY A 98 19.42 21.81 11.54
CA GLY A 98 18.43 22.24 12.53
C GLY A 98 17.01 21.80 12.21
N ALA A 99 16.13 21.89 13.21
CA ALA A 99 14.70 21.64 13.06
C ALA A 99 14.01 22.88 12.47
N ASP A 100 13.28 22.69 11.38
CA ASP A 100 12.42 23.75 10.82
C ASP A 100 11.19 23.98 11.73
N LYS A 101 10.46 25.09 11.52
CA LYS A 101 9.24 25.50 12.23
C LYS A 101 8.13 24.44 12.23
N TYR A 102 8.22 23.43 11.34
CA TYR A 102 7.32 22.29 11.22
C TYR A 102 7.93 20.96 11.70
N GLY A 103 9.05 20.99 12.42
CA GLY A 103 9.66 19.79 13.02
C GLY A 103 10.40 18.87 12.05
N ALA A 104 10.62 19.28 10.80
CA ALA A 104 11.45 18.53 9.86
C ALA A 104 12.93 18.66 10.25
N MET A 105 13.60 17.52 10.49
CA MET A 105 15.06 17.45 10.67
C MET A 105 15.72 17.12 9.34
N TRP A 106 16.52 18.04 8.81
CA TRP A 106 17.35 17.80 7.64
C TRP A 106 18.66 17.13 8.07
N MET A 107 18.80 15.83 7.78
CA MET A 107 20.05 15.11 7.94
C MET A 107 20.77 15.01 6.59
N GLY A 108 22.06 15.33 6.57
CA GLY A 108 22.91 15.14 5.40
C GLY A 108 22.97 13.66 4.99
N LYS A 109 23.01 13.44 3.68
CA LYS A 109 22.97 12.12 3.01
C LYS A 109 23.99 11.12 3.59
N ASP A 110 25.10 11.62 4.11
CA ASP A 110 26.21 10.81 4.62
C ASP A 110 25.94 10.18 5.99
N LYS A 111 24.90 10.62 6.72
CA LYS A 111 24.61 10.12 8.08
C LYS A 111 23.43 9.14 8.16
N THR A 112 22.73 8.87 7.07
CA THR A 112 21.63 7.90 7.06
C THR A 112 22.08 6.47 6.83
N GLY A 113 23.37 6.21 6.55
CA GLY A 113 23.83 4.88 6.15
C GLY A 113 23.21 4.39 4.84
N ALA A 114 22.45 5.25 4.14
CA ALA A 114 21.84 5.01 2.84
C ALA A 114 22.80 5.39 1.71
N GLY A 115 24.08 5.03 1.87
CA GLY A 115 25.09 5.20 0.83
C GLY A 115 24.89 4.10 -0.21
N GLU A 116 24.62 4.52 -1.45
CA GLU A 116 24.70 3.81 -2.75
C GLU A 116 24.05 2.41 -2.92
N ASP A 117 23.91 1.60 -1.88
CA ASP A 117 23.29 0.27 -1.88
C ASP A 117 21.78 0.29 -1.59
N GLN A 118 21.19 1.45 -1.29
CA GLN A 118 19.74 1.65 -1.25
C GLN A 118 19.20 2.12 -2.60
N ALA A 119 19.41 1.33 -3.64
CA ALA A 119 18.46 1.32 -4.74
C ALA A 119 17.15 0.76 -4.17
N ILE A 120 16.28 1.64 -3.66
CA ILE A 120 14.86 1.30 -3.40
C ILE A 120 14.38 0.66 -4.70
N PHE A 121 13.96 -0.61 -4.65
CA PHE A 121 13.59 -1.43 -5.82
C PHE A 121 13.03 -0.58 -6.98
N GLY A 122 13.90 -0.40 -7.98
CA GLY A 122 13.77 0.33 -9.24
C GLY A 122 12.89 1.58 -9.29
N GLU A 123 13.49 2.77 -9.23
CA GLU A 123 13.12 3.87 -10.15
C GLU A 123 13.81 3.61 -11.51
N GLY A 124 13.49 2.49 -12.15
CA GLY A 124 14.02 2.18 -13.49
C GLY A 124 13.65 3.29 -14.47
N LYS A 125 14.57 3.66 -15.37
CA LYS A 125 14.27 4.59 -16.46
C LYS A 125 13.45 3.85 -17.52
N ALA A 126 12.74 4.58 -18.37
CA ALA A 126 11.99 3.96 -19.48
C ALA A 126 12.86 3.07 -20.38
N GLY A 127 14.17 3.36 -20.49
CA GLY A 127 15.13 2.53 -21.21
C GLY A 127 15.44 1.18 -20.57
N ASP A 128 15.10 0.99 -19.29
CA ASP A 128 15.38 -0.23 -18.52
C ASP A 128 14.22 -1.23 -18.57
N ALA A 129 13.12 -0.89 -19.27
CA ALA A 129 11.91 -1.71 -19.34
C ALA A 129 12.15 -3.08 -20.01
N PHE A 130 13.04 -3.13 -21.00
CA PHE A 130 13.44 -4.36 -21.68
C PHE A 130 14.91 -4.66 -21.42
N VAL A 131 15.19 -5.88 -21.01
CA VAL A 131 16.53 -6.36 -20.70
C VAL A 131 16.87 -7.51 -21.63
N THR A 132 18.02 -7.42 -22.28
CA THR A 132 18.63 -8.54 -22.99
C THR A 132 19.65 -9.19 -22.07
N TRP A 133 19.41 -10.43 -21.68
CA TRP A 133 20.32 -11.19 -20.82
C TRP A 133 21.22 -12.16 -21.60
N GLY A 134 20.85 -12.52 -22.83
CA GLY A 134 21.61 -13.46 -23.65
C GLY A 134 21.79 -14.79 -22.93
N ASP A 135 23.04 -15.18 -22.69
CA ASP A 135 23.39 -16.39 -21.94
C ASP A 135 23.28 -16.25 -20.42
N ARG A 136 23.16 -15.03 -19.89
CA ARG A 136 23.16 -14.74 -18.44
C ARG A 136 21.74 -14.54 -17.93
N VAL A 137 20.91 -15.57 -18.09
CA VAL A 137 19.50 -15.54 -17.67
C VAL A 137 19.41 -15.17 -16.18
N PRO A 138 18.49 -14.26 -15.78
CA PRO A 138 18.26 -13.95 -14.38
C PRO A 138 17.95 -15.21 -13.58
N GLN A 139 18.71 -15.44 -12.49
CA GLN A 139 18.54 -16.60 -11.64
C GLN A 139 17.65 -16.26 -10.45
N ALA A 140 16.71 -17.15 -10.18
CA ALA A 140 15.81 -17.05 -9.05
C ALA A 140 16.58 -17.26 -7.75
N LYS A 141 16.23 -16.49 -6.71
CA LYS A 141 16.80 -16.65 -5.38
C LYS A 141 15.69 -16.78 -4.35
N LEU A 142 15.70 -17.88 -3.60
CA LEU A 142 14.85 -18.03 -2.44
C LEU A 142 15.30 -17.04 -1.35
N VAL A 143 14.43 -16.10 -1.00
CA VAL A 143 14.71 -15.12 0.06
C VAL A 143 14.21 -15.65 1.39
N LYS A 144 12.97 -16.17 1.39
CA LYS A 144 12.33 -16.69 2.59
C LYS A 144 11.20 -17.64 2.24
N HIS A 145 11.04 -18.69 3.00
CA HIS A 145 9.96 -19.65 2.87
C HIS A 145 9.52 -20.08 4.26
N ILE A 146 8.23 -20.32 4.43
CA ILE A 146 7.73 -20.86 5.70
C ILE A 146 7.90 -22.38 5.65
N PRO A 147 8.72 -22.96 6.54
CA PRO A 147 8.88 -24.40 6.57
C PRO A 147 7.56 -25.06 6.96
N GLY A 148 7.26 -26.18 6.32
CA GLY A 148 6.10 -26.97 6.68
C GLY A 148 6.36 -27.76 7.94
N LYS A 149 5.30 -28.04 8.69
CA LYS A 149 5.40 -28.88 9.89
C LYS A 149 5.36 -30.35 9.46
N PRO A 150 6.23 -31.22 10.01
CA PRO A 150 6.13 -32.65 9.75
C PRO A 150 4.74 -33.14 10.17
N VAL A 151 3.95 -33.66 9.23
CA VAL A 151 2.71 -34.38 9.55
C VAL A 151 3.13 -35.64 10.32
N GLY A 152 2.59 -35.83 11.54
CA GLY A 152 2.92 -36.97 12.38
C GLY A 152 2.82 -38.30 11.62
N GLN A 153 3.79 -39.19 11.82
CA GLN A 153 3.86 -40.51 11.19
C GLN A 153 2.54 -41.28 11.33
N THR A 154 1.79 -41.40 10.24
CA THR A 154 0.87 -42.51 10.05
C THR A 154 1.64 -43.59 9.27
N LEU A 155 2.02 -44.66 9.98
CA LEU A 155 2.70 -45.89 9.53
C LEU A 155 3.26 -45.91 8.08
N GLY A 156 4.60 -45.87 7.98
CA GLY A 156 5.33 -46.63 6.95
C GLY A 156 5.70 -45.93 5.64
N LYS A 157 5.48 -44.63 5.48
CA LYS A 157 6.09 -43.83 4.39
C LYS A 157 6.93 -42.71 4.99
N MET A 158 8.18 -42.57 4.54
CA MET A 158 8.96 -41.35 4.80
C MET A 158 8.15 -40.19 4.20
N SER A 159 7.53 -39.35 5.04
CA SER A 159 6.86 -38.15 4.55
C SER A 159 7.94 -37.16 4.15
N GLU A 160 8.04 -36.87 2.86
CA GLU A 160 8.71 -35.67 2.39
C GLU A 160 8.08 -34.47 3.12
N VAL A 161 8.92 -33.58 3.65
CA VAL A 161 8.50 -32.38 4.35
C VAL A 161 7.91 -31.43 3.31
N PHE A 162 6.59 -31.26 3.28
CA PHE A 162 5.92 -30.32 2.38
C PHE A 162 5.75 -28.98 3.10
N GLY A 163 6.31 -27.90 2.52
CA GLY A 163 6.44 -26.55 3.08
C GLY A 163 5.19 -25.67 3.01
N ALA A 164 5.12 -24.61 3.81
CA ALA A 164 3.93 -23.77 3.94
C ALA A 164 3.85 -22.71 2.82
N GLY A 165 2.66 -22.55 2.21
CA GLY A 165 2.30 -21.74 1.02
C GLY A 165 2.57 -20.24 1.04
N TYR A 166 3.64 -19.81 1.71
CA TYR A 166 4.09 -18.42 1.81
C TYR A 166 5.58 -18.36 1.51
N THR A 167 5.94 -17.73 0.40
CA THR A 167 7.32 -17.73 -0.11
C THR A 167 7.69 -16.36 -0.69
N ILE A 168 8.89 -15.88 -0.40
CA ILE A 168 9.51 -14.71 -1.03
C ILE A 168 10.65 -15.18 -1.93
N ILE A 169 10.59 -14.80 -3.19
CA ILE A 169 11.52 -15.20 -4.24
C ILE A 169 11.92 -13.96 -5.05
N ASP A 170 13.22 -13.80 -5.30
CA ASP A 170 13.74 -12.79 -6.22
C ASP A 170 13.91 -13.38 -7.63
N ASN A 171 13.74 -12.55 -8.67
CA ASN A 171 13.93 -12.87 -10.09
C ASN A 171 13.09 -14.06 -10.59
N VAL A 172 11.77 -13.99 -10.41
CA VAL A 172 10.84 -14.99 -10.97
C VAL A 172 10.53 -14.63 -12.43
N ILE A 173 10.74 -15.58 -13.34
CA ILE A 173 10.38 -15.38 -14.76
C ILE A 173 8.95 -15.88 -14.99
N THR A 174 8.12 -15.12 -15.69
CA THR A 174 6.81 -15.58 -16.16
C THR A 174 6.72 -15.51 -17.68
N VAL A 175 6.29 -16.62 -18.30
CA VAL A 175 6.07 -16.72 -19.75
C VAL A 175 4.87 -17.62 -20.01
N ASN A 176 3.96 -17.20 -20.88
CA ASN A 176 2.77 -17.99 -21.26
C ASN A 176 1.91 -18.44 -20.05
N GLY A 177 1.92 -17.66 -18.97
CA GLY A 177 1.17 -17.99 -17.74
C GLY A 177 1.93 -18.91 -16.76
N THR A 178 3.06 -19.48 -17.16
CA THR A 178 3.90 -20.35 -16.31
C THR A 178 4.95 -19.54 -15.57
N PHE A 179 5.12 -19.82 -14.27
CA PHE A 179 6.21 -19.29 -13.46
C PHE A 179 7.45 -20.19 -13.53
N PHE A 180 8.61 -19.61 -13.78
CA PHE A 180 9.89 -20.30 -13.86
C PHE A 180 10.85 -19.80 -12.77
N LEU A 181 11.35 -20.74 -11.98
CA LEU A 181 12.43 -20.55 -11.02
C LEU A 181 13.73 -21.05 -11.65
N VAL A 182 14.54 -20.12 -12.17
CA VAL A 182 15.79 -20.46 -12.86
C VAL A 182 16.93 -20.63 -11.85
N THR A 183 17.45 -21.84 -11.71
CA THR A 183 18.59 -22.15 -10.82
C THR A 183 19.32 -23.39 -11.31
N ASP A 184 20.65 -23.41 -11.19
CA ASP A 184 21.45 -24.61 -11.42
C ASP A 184 21.58 -25.50 -10.18
N ASP A 185 20.99 -25.07 -9.05
CA ASP A 185 20.83 -25.85 -7.82
C ASP A 185 19.34 -25.96 -7.45
N PRO A 186 18.59 -26.92 -8.03
CA PRO A 186 17.18 -27.11 -7.72
C PRO A 186 16.91 -27.43 -6.24
N GLY A 187 17.90 -28.01 -5.54
CA GLY A 187 17.79 -28.34 -4.12
C GLY A 187 17.78 -27.12 -3.20
N SER A 188 18.12 -25.92 -3.72
CA SER A 188 18.04 -24.67 -2.97
C SER A 188 16.59 -24.17 -2.78
N PHE A 189 15.62 -24.76 -3.46
CA PHE A 189 14.20 -24.41 -3.38
C PHE A 189 13.39 -25.51 -2.69
N PRO A 190 12.33 -25.15 -1.96
CA PRO A 190 11.40 -26.13 -1.44
C PRO A 190 10.58 -26.74 -2.61
N PRO A 191 9.94 -27.90 -2.40
CA PRO A 191 9.10 -28.52 -3.42
C PRO A 191 8.02 -27.55 -3.94
N LEU A 192 7.74 -27.50 -5.24
CA LEU A 192 6.78 -26.52 -5.80
C LEU A 192 5.38 -26.59 -5.17
N GLY A 193 4.92 -27.79 -4.77
CA GLY A 193 3.65 -27.98 -4.06
C GLY A 193 3.54 -27.31 -2.69
N SER A 194 4.66 -26.84 -2.16
CA SER A 194 4.77 -26.03 -0.94
C SER A 194 4.74 -24.52 -1.18
N ILE A 195 4.99 -24.09 -2.43
CA ILE A 195 5.03 -22.69 -2.80
C ILE A 195 3.65 -22.24 -3.28
N SER A 196 3.01 -23.07 -4.11
CA SER A 196 1.72 -22.76 -4.74
C SER A 196 0.92 -24.04 -4.98
N SER A 197 -0.30 -23.89 -5.49
CA SER A 197 -1.24 -24.94 -5.89
C SER A 197 -1.46 -24.93 -7.39
N SER A 198 -2.12 -25.96 -7.93
CA SER A 198 -2.52 -25.92 -9.33
C SER A 198 -3.59 -24.86 -9.58
N ALA A 199 -3.49 -24.20 -10.74
CA ALA A 199 -4.50 -23.26 -11.19
C ALA A 199 -5.82 -23.93 -11.63
N GLU A 200 -5.80 -25.24 -11.90
CA GLU A 200 -7.01 -26.02 -12.26
C GLU A 200 -7.63 -26.73 -11.05
N ASP A 201 -6.79 -27.25 -10.15
CA ASP A 201 -7.22 -27.95 -8.94
C ASP A 201 -6.39 -27.50 -7.73
N ILE A 202 -6.99 -26.64 -6.89
CA ILE A 202 -6.33 -26.08 -5.71
C ILE A 202 -5.96 -27.15 -4.67
N GLU A 203 -6.50 -28.37 -4.74
CA GLU A 203 -6.14 -29.47 -3.83
C GLU A 203 -4.86 -30.20 -4.27
N GLN A 204 -4.32 -29.85 -5.44
CA GLN A 204 -3.14 -30.49 -6.01
C GLN A 204 -1.92 -29.55 -6.02
N PRO A 205 -0.69 -30.11 -6.01
CA PRO A 205 0.51 -29.34 -6.31
C PRO A 205 0.43 -28.71 -7.71
N PRO A 206 1.21 -27.64 -7.98
CA PRO A 206 1.15 -26.95 -9.25
C PRO A 206 1.62 -27.88 -10.37
N ARG A 207 0.95 -27.78 -11.52
CA ARG A 207 1.33 -28.54 -12.71
C ARG A 207 2.56 -27.89 -13.36
N PRO A 208 3.26 -28.60 -14.27
CA PRO A 208 4.35 -27.99 -15.03
C PRO A 208 3.91 -26.76 -15.83
N GLU A 209 2.66 -26.67 -16.28
CA GLU A 209 2.11 -25.47 -16.91
C GLU A 209 1.91 -24.28 -15.94
N ASP A 210 1.83 -24.55 -14.64
CA ASP A 210 1.64 -23.52 -13.60
C ASP A 210 3.03 -23.04 -13.08
N TRP A 211 3.90 -23.97 -12.67
CA TRP A 211 5.23 -23.67 -12.10
C TRP A 211 6.30 -24.68 -12.52
N GLN A 212 7.53 -24.21 -12.76
CA GLN A 212 8.69 -25.06 -13.04
C GLN A 212 9.97 -24.54 -12.37
N ILE A 213 10.82 -25.46 -11.91
CA ILE A 213 12.22 -25.17 -11.58
C ILE A 213 13.06 -25.67 -12.76
N ILE A 214 13.83 -24.78 -13.37
CA ILE A 214 14.63 -25.09 -14.56
C ILE A 214 16.06 -24.60 -14.40
N THR A 215 16.99 -25.26 -15.09
CA THR A 215 18.40 -24.85 -15.14
C THR A 215 18.59 -23.60 -16.00
N THR A 216 19.72 -22.92 -15.85
CA THR A 216 20.09 -21.79 -16.72
C THR A 216 20.16 -22.21 -18.19
N SER A 217 20.60 -23.45 -18.48
CA SER A 217 20.65 -24.00 -19.84
C SER A 217 19.26 -24.20 -20.45
N GLU A 218 18.27 -24.60 -19.66
CA GLU A 218 16.89 -24.76 -20.11
C GLU A 218 16.22 -23.40 -20.28
N ALA A 219 16.49 -22.46 -19.39
CA ALA A 219 15.92 -21.11 -19.43
C ALA A 219 16.32 -20.32 -20.69
N LYS A 220 17.46 -20.65 -21.33
CA LYS A 220 17.81 -20.11 -22.66
C LYS A 220 16.78 -20.41 -23.74
N LYS A 221 16.06 -21.53 -23.63
CA LYS A 221 14.97 -21.91 -24.54
C LYS A 221 13.68 -21.13 -24.25
N VAL A 222 13.53 -20.65 -23.01
CA VAL A 222 12.40 -19.80 -22.59
C VAL A 222 12.54 -18.39 -23.19
N GLY A 223 13.76 -17.86 -23.24
CA GLY A 223 14.07 -16.64 -23.99
C GLY A 223 15.41 -16.02 -23.60
N THR A 224 15.95 -15.17 -24.47
CA THR A 224 17.23 -14.46 -24.27
C THR A 224 17.07 -12.98 -23.93
N PHE A 225 15.84 -12.49 -23.93
CA PHE A 225 15.45 -11.15 -23.54
C PHE A 225 14.02 -11.16 -23.00
N GLY A 226 13.63 -10.07 -22.35
CA GLY A 226 12.28 -9.88 -21.88
C GLY A 226 12.13 -8.56 -21.13
N ALA A 227 10.95 -8.35 -20.55
CA ALA A 227 10.67 -7.13 -19.82
C ALA A 227 10.97 -7.31 -18.32
N SER A 228 11.55 -6.29 -17.71
CA SER A 228 11.75 -6.26 -16.26
C SER A 228 10.56 -5.59 -15.59
N ILE A 229 10.00 -6.24 -14.56
CA ILE A 229 8.95 -5.68 -13.73
C ILE A 229 9.54 -5.40 -12.35
N PRO A 230 10.05 -4.18 -12.11
CA PRO A 230 10.74 -3.85 -10.87
C PRO A 230 9.79 -3.76 -9.67
N GLY A 231 10.37 -3.74 -8.48
CA GLY A 231 9.64 -3.60 -7.23
C GLY A 231 9.12 -4.91 -6.66
N VAL A 232 8.46 -4.78 -5.51
CA VAL A 232 7.86 -5.90 -4.81
C VAL A 232 6.45 -6.17 -5.34
N SER A 233 6.25 -7.43 -5.71
CA SER A 233 4.98 -8.00 -6.17
C SER A 233 4.43 -8.92 -5.09
N TRP A 234 3.17 -8.76 -4.75
CA TRP A 234 2.43 -9.75 -3.96
C TRP A 234 1.52 -10.51 -4.91
N ILE A 235 1.53 -11.83 -4.85
CA ILE A 235 0.74 -12.70 -5.71
C ILE A 235 -0.05 -13.63 -4.81
N GLY A 236 -1.38 -13.55 -4.91
CA GLY A 236 -2.29 -14.50 -4.27
C GLY A 236 -2.81 -15.46 -5.33
N THR A 237 -2.53 -16.75 -5.15
CA THR A 237 -2.93 -17.81 -6.10
C THR A 237 -4.20 -18.55 -5.69
N ASP A 238 -4.74 -18.22 -4.52
CA ASP A 238 -6.06 -18.70 -4.09
C ASP A 238 -7.16 -18.23 -5.06
N ASP A 239 -8.15 -19.07 -5.29
CA ASP A 239 -9.38 -18.76 -6.03
C ASP A 239 -10.48 -18.17 -5.14
N ASP A 240 -10.39 -18.38 -3.83
CA ASP A 240 -11.23 -17.76 -2.81
C ASP A 240 -10.51 -16.60 -2.08
N TYR A 241 -11.28 -15.70 -1.47
CA TYR A 241 -10.78 -14.53 -0.77
C TYR A 241 -10.70 -14.72 0.76
N SER A 242 -9.74 -14.05 1.39
CA SER A 242 -9.65 -13.98 2.86
C SER A 242 -9.47 -12.55 3.33
N ASN A 243 -10.22 -12.14 4.35
CA ASN A 243 -10.05 -10.82 4.95
C ASN A 243 -8.72 -10.65 5.71
N HIS A 244 -7.96 -11.75 5.86
CA HIS A 244 -6.63 -11.75 6.44
C HIS A 244 -5.54 -11.59 5.36
N THR A 245 -5.87 -11.61 4.06
CA THR A 245 -4.86 -11.67 3.00
C THR A 245 -3.86 -10.53 3.05
N LEU A 246 -4.31 -9.27 3.18
CA LEU A 246 -3.40 -8.12 3.27
C LEU A 246 -2.50 -8.20 4.51
N PHE A 247 -3.09 -8.64 5.63
CA PHE A 247 -2.42 -8.78 6.91
C PHE A 247 -1.32 -9.84 6.83
N THR A 248 -1.60 -10.96 6.16
CA THR A 248 -0.68 -12.08 5.93
C THR A 248 0.44 -11.72 4.94
N PHE A 249 0.12 -11.03 3.83
CA PHE A 249 1.13 -10.52 2.90
C PHE A 249 2.14 -9.62 3.59
N TRP A 250 1.64 -8.61 4.32
CA TRP A 250 2.52 -7.72 5.05
C TRP A 250 3.26 -8.43 6.17
N ARG A 251 2.62 -9.38 6.88
CA ARG A 251 3.29 -10.18 7.93
C ARG A 251 4.49 -10.95 7.39
N MET A 252 4.34 -11.57 6.22
CA MET A 252 5.42 -12.32 5.57
C MET A 252 6.51 -11.35 5.10
N TYR A 253 6.14 -10.23 4.47
CA TYR A 253 7.11 -9.26 3.96
C TYR A 253 7.87 -8.51 5.07
N ALA A 254 7.17 -8.09 6.13
CA ALA A 254 7.73 -7.43 7.31
C ALA A 254 8.76 -8.30 8.04
N SER A 255 8.72 -9.62 7.84
CA SER A 255 9.72 -10.54 8.39
C SER A 255 11.13 -10.37 7.79
N LEU A 256 11.28 -9.57 6.73
CA LEU A 256 12.57 -9.16 6.18
C LEU A 256 13.18 -7.96 6.92
N ASP A 257 12.42 -7.29 7.77
CA ASP A 257 12.88 -6.14 8.56
C ASP A 257 12.53 -6.31 10.04
N PRO A 258 13.41 -6.92 10.85
CA PRO A 258 13.19 -7.05 12.28
C PRO A 258 13.34 -5.72 13.03
N SER A 259 13.75 -4.63 12.36
CA SER A 259 14.01 -3.33 12.97
C SER A 259 12.79 -2.40 13.02
N VAL A 260 11.63 -2.83 12.50
CA VAL A 260 10.40 -2.04 12.55
C VAL A 260 10.12 -1.60 13.98
N ASP A 261 9.93 -0.31 14.20
CA ASP A 261 9.80 0.23 15.55
C ASP A 261 8.37 0.67 15.89
N SER A 262 8.17 1.15 17.11
CA SER A 262 6.88 1.65 17.59
C SER A 262 6.36 2.89 16.85
N GLN A 263 7.18 3.53 16.01
CA GLN A 263 6.78 4.62 15.13
C GLN A 263 6.48 4.11 13.71
N GLY A 264 6.53 2.80 13.46
CA GLY A 264 6.30 2.22 12.15
C GLY A 264 7.36 2.63 11.13
N ARG A 265 8.58 2.96 11.58
CA ARG A 265 9.71 3.17 10.66
C ARG A 265 10.18 1.80 10.17
N THR A 266 10.39 1.67 8.86
CA THR A 266 10.84 0.43 8.21
C THR A 266 11.80 0.76 7.07
N THR A 267 12.69 -0.17 6.78
CA THR A 267 13.62 -0.15 5.63
C THR A 267 13.03 -0.81 4.39
N LEU A 268 11.86 -1.46 4.52
CA LEU A 268 11.22 -2.16 3.41
C LEU A 268 10.61 -1.18 2.42
N ALA A 269 10.85 -1.43 1.13
CA ALA A 269 10.16 -0.72 0.06
C ALA A 269 8.67 -1.10 0.04
N LEU A 270 7.81 -0.15 -0.31
CA LEU A 270 6.37 -0.41 -0.46
C LEU A 270 6.11 -1.39 -1.62
N PRO A 271 5.14 -2.31 -1.46
CA PRO A 271 4.70 -3.15 -2.57
C PRO A 271 4.11 -2.29 -3.69
N ARG A 272 4.46 -2.62 -4.94
CA ARG A 272 3.97 -1.91 -6.11
C ARG A 272 2.73 -2.57 -6.70
N ARG A 273 2.60 -3.89 -6.51
CA ARG A 273 1.59 -4.71 -7.19
C ARG A 273 1.02 -5.79 -6.27
N LEU A 274 -0.28 -5.99 -6.35
CA LEU A 274 -1.02 -7.12 -5.80
C LEU A 274 -1.70 -7.83 -6.97
N ILE A 275 -1.35 -9.09 -7.21
CA ILE A 275 -1.71 -9.83 -8.42
C ILE A 275 -2.57 -11.02 -8.03
N TRP A 276 -3.67 -11.18 -8.74
CA TRP A 276 -4.66 -12.25 -8.58
C TRP A 276 -4.85 -12.98 -9.91
N PRO A 277 -4.04 -14.01 -10.21
CA PRO A 277 -4.11 -14.70 -11.50
C PRO A 277 -5.46 -15.41 -11.75
N SER A 278 -6.15 -15.80 -10.68
CA SER A 278 -7.40 -16.58 -10.67
C SER A 278 -8.66 -15.75 -10.43
N ILE A 279 -8.55 -14.54 -9.88
CA ILE A 279 -9.70 -13.69 -9.54
C ILE A 279 -9.98 -12.72 -10.69
N THR A 280 -11.18 -12.79 -11.26
CA THR A 280 -11.64 -11.85 -12.29
C THR A 280 -11.91 -10.46 -11.72
N TYR A 281 -11.91 -9.42 -12.55
CA TYR A 281 -12.16 -8.05 -12.07
C TYR A 281 -13.58 -7.88 -11.49
N PHE A 282 -14.57 -8.55 -12.08
CA PHE A 282 -15.97 -8.48 -11.67
C PHE A 282 -16.51 -9.86 -11.32
N THR A 283 -17.49 -9.92 -10.41
CA THR A 283 -18.10 -11.18 -9.96
C THR A 283 -18.94 -11.86 -11.04
N GLU A 284 -19.51 -11.07 -11.95
CA GLU A 284 -20.39 -11.55 -13.00
C GLU A 284 -19.77 -11.42 -14.39
N PRO A 285 -20.07 -12.38 -15.30
CA PRO A 285 -19.72 -12.24 -16.71
C PRO A 285 -20.43 -11.01 -17.30
N TRP A 286 -19.88 -10.49 -18.40
CA TRP A 286 -20.53 -9.41 -19.12
C TRP A 286 -21.90 -9.88 -19.63
N PRO A 287 -22.98 -9.10 -19.45
CA PRO A 287 -24.30 -9.50 -19.94
C PRO A 287 -24.30 -9.62 -21.46
N ASP A 288 -24.92 -10.68 -21.97
CA ASP A 288 -25.16 -10.89 -23.40
C ASP A 288 -26.68 -10.95 -23.68
N PRO A 289 -27.26 -9.96 -24.39
CA PRO A 289 -26.62 -8.84 -25.06
C PRO A 289 -26.10 -7.74 -24.09
N PRO A 290 -25.12 -6.91 -24.51
CA PRO A 290 -24.62 -5.81 -23.71
C PRO A 290 -25.74 -4.85 -23.28
N ILE A 291 -25.83 -4.59 -21.97
CA ILE A 291 -26.77 -3.61 -21.39
C ILE A 291 -25.98 -2.36 -20.99
N GLU A 292 -26.31 -1.22 -21.60
CA GLU A 292 -25.69 0.06 -21.25
C GLU A 292 -26.02 0.43 -19.80
N GLY A 293 -25.01 0.84 -19.04
CA GLY A 293 -25.18 1.24 -17.64
C GLY A 293 -25.40 0.09 -16.66
N PHE A 294 -25.19 -1.17 -17.06
CA PHE A 294 -25.29 -2.31 -16.15
C PHE A 294 -24.28 -2.18 -15.00
N PRO A 295 -24.73 -2.02 -13.75
CA PRO A 295 -23.82 -1.84 -12.63
C PRO A 295 -23.09 -3.15 -12.38
N ARG A 296 -21.76 -3.12 -12.49
CA ARG A 296 -20.93 -4.30 -12.24
C ARG A 296 -20.35 -4.31 -10.84
N ILE A 297 -20.33 -5.47 -10.21
CA ILE A 297 -19.83 -5.67 -8.86
C ILE A 297 -18.40 -6.19 -8.96
N ARG A 298 -17.47 -5.50 -8.28
CA ARG A 298 -16.07 -5.92 -8.25
C ARG A 298 -15.93 -7.24 -7.50
N ALA A 299 -15.05 -8.11 -8.00
CA ALA A 299 -14.72 -9.33 -7.30
C ALA A 299 -14.09 -9.04 -5.94
N LYS A 300 -14.39 -9.91 -4.97
CA LYS A 300 -13.80 -9.83 -3.65
C LYS A 300 -12.42 -10.45 -3.69
N THR A 301 -11.44 -9.71 -3.20
CA THR A 301 -10.05 -10.17 -3.05
C THR A 301 -9.66 -10.37 -1.58
N GLY A 302 -10.61 -10.09 -0.66
CA GLY A 302 -10.36 -10.12 0.78
C GLY A 302 -9.69 -8.83 1.27
N VAL A 303 -9.42 -7.90 0.36
CA VAL A 303 -8.96 -6.56 0.69
C VAL A 303 -10.00 -5.59 0.14
N ASP A 304 -10.57 -4.76 1.01
CA ASP A 304 -11.43 -3.68 0.54
C ASP A 304 -10.61 -2.73 -0.36
N ASP A 305 -11.15 -2.38 -1.52
CA ASP A 305 -10.46 -1.55 -2.52
C ASP A 305 -9.96 -0.22 -1.94
N GLN A 306 -10.74 0.40 -1.05
CA GLN A 306 -10.35 1.64 -0.40
C GLN A 306 -9.29 1.37 0.67
N THR A 307 -9.35 0.23 1.37
CA THR A 307 -8.30 -0.21 2.31
C THR A 307 -6.96 -0.37 1.60
N ALA A 308 -6.92 -1.09 0.47
CA ALA A 308 -5.68 -1.30 -0.29
C ALA A 308 -5.04 0.04 -0.70
N LYS A 309 -5.85 0.97 -1.23
CA LYS A 309 -5.38 2.29 -1.67
C LYS A 309 -4.99 3.22 -0.53
N ALA A 310 -5.67 3.16 0.61
CA ALA A 310 -5.34 3.96 1.77
C ALA A 310 -4.07 3.43 2.47
N ALA A 311 -3.92 2.11 2.61
CA ALA A 311 -2.75 1.48 3.19
C ALA A 311 -1.50 1.58 2.29
N PHE A 312 -1.69 1.45 0.97
CA PHE A 312 -0.62 1.45 -0.02
C PHE A 312 -1.02 2.26 -1.27
N PRO A 313 -0.82 3.59 -1.26
CA PRO A 313 -1.26 4.46 -2.37
C PRO A 313 -0.72 4.10 -3.75
N PHE A 314 0.48 3.52 -3.82
CA PHE A 314 1.13 3.09 -5.06
C PHE A 314 0.81 1.65 -5.48
N LEU A 315 0.06 0.90 -4.67
CA LEU A 315 -0.26 -0.49 -4.95
C LEU A 315 -1.29 -0.59 -6.07
N MET A 316 -0.89 -1.20 -7.18
CA MET A 316 -1.80 -1.56 -8.27
C MET A 316 -2.32 -2.98 -8.05
N GLN A 317 -3.62 -3.18 -8.30
CA GLN A 317 -4.21 -4.53 -8.30
C GLN A 317 -4.29 -5.03 -9.74
N TRP A 318 -3.81 -6.23 -9.99
CA TRP A 318 -3.92 -6.93 -11.27
C TRP A 318 -4.83 -8.13 -11.08
N TYR A 319 -5.87 -8.23 -11.89
CA TYR A 319 -6.81 -9.33 -11.89
C TYR A 319 -6.45 -10.35 -12.98
N ALA A 320 -7.22 -11.43 -13.08
CA ALA A 320 -7.02 -12.50 -14.05
C ALA A 320 -6.96 -11.97 -15.50
N GLU A 321 -7.72 -10.93 -15.82
CA GLU A 321 -7.70 -10.30 -17.14
C GLU A 321 -6.36 -9.60 -17.43
N ASP A 322 -5.80 -8.85 -16.48
CA ASP A 322 -4.47 -8.24 -16.60
C ASP A 322 -3.40 -9.32 -16.78
N TRP A 323 -3.51 -10.40 -16.01
CA TRP A 323 -2.61 -11.56 -16.10
C TRP A 323 -2.71 -12.28 -17.45
N ALA A 324 -3.92 -12.41 -18.00
CA ALA A 324 -4.16 -12.99 -19.30
C ALA A 324 -3.48 -12.18 -20.42
N ASP A 325 -3.37 -10.87 -20.28
CA ASP A 325 -2.67 -10.03 -21.26
C ASP A 325 -1.15 -10.29 -21.25
N PHE A 326 -0.54 -10.46 -20.07
CA PHE A 326 0.86 -10.94 -19.98
C PHE A 326 1.06 -12.30 -20.65
N THR A 327 0.11 -13.21 -20.43
CA THR A 327 0.11 -14.56 -21.03
C THR A 327 0.03 -14.49 -22.56
N LYS A 328 -0.82 -13.61 -23.12
CA LYS A 328 -0.99 -13.43 -24.58
C LYS A 328 0.23 -12.79 -25.25
N MET A 329 1.03 -12.01 -24.54
CA MET A 329 2.22 -11.36 -25.10
C MET A 329 3.32 -12.36 -25.47
N ARG A 330 3.32 -13.57 -24.88
CA ARG A 330 4.25 -14.67 -25.21
C ARG A 330 5.73 -14.28 -25.20
N ILE A 331 6.10 -13.34 -24.34
CA ILE A 331 7.50 -12.98 -24.06
C ILE A 331 7.79 -13.13 -22.57
N PRO A 332 9.07 -13.31 -22.18
CA PRO A 332 9.42 -13.39 -20.78
C PRO A 332 9.29 -12.07 -20.04
N TYR A 333 8.73 -12.13 -18.83
CA TYR A 333 8.73 -11.04 -17.85
C TYR A 333 9.48 -11.48 -16.61
N VAL A 334 10.35 -10.61 -16.08
CA VAL A 334 11.13 -10.88 -14.86
C VAL A 334 10.56 -10.05 -13.72
N LEU A 335 9.95 -10.70 -12.74
CA LEU A 335 9.49 -10.07 -11.50
C LEU A 335 10.66 -10.00 -10.53
N GLU A 336 11.08 -8.78 -10.18
CA GLU A 336 12.29 -8.54 -9.37
C GLU A 336 12.19 -9.19 -7.98
N ARG A 337 11.07 -8.98 -7.28
CA ARG A 337 10.73 -9.68 -6.03
C ARG A 337 9.25 -10.06 -6.03
N VAL A 338 8.98 -11.30 -5.66
CA VAL A 338 7.64 -11.87 -5.56
C VAL A 338 7.43 -12.45 -4.17
N LEU A 339 6.32 -12.09 -3.54
CA LEU A 339 5.77 -12.79 -2.40
C LEU A 339 4.56 -13.58 -2.88
N VAL A 340 4.64 -14.91 -2.81
CA VAL A 340 3.55 -15.83 -3.12
C VAL A 340 2.81 -16.17 -1.83
N ALA A 341 1.49 -16.03 -1.85
CA ALA A 341 0.59 -16.51 -0.81
C ALA A 341 -0.45 -17.46 -1.42
N ASP A 342 -0.48 -18.68 -0.89
CA ASP A 342 -1.35 -19.77 -1.34
C ASP A 342 -1.83 -20.55 -0.10
N ARG A 343 -3.08 -20.30 0.31
CA ARG A 343 -3.69 -20.94 1.47
C ARG A 343 -3.87 -22.43 1.25
N SER A 344 -4.21 -22.86 0.05
CA SER A 344 -4.40 -24.29 -0.25
C SER A 344 -3.09 -25.07 -0.12
N ALA A 345 -1.97 -24.50 -0.61
CA ALA A 345 -0.64 -25.06 -0.37
C ALA A 345 -0.28 -25.09 1.12
N ALA A 346 -0.62 -24.03 1.87
CA ALA A 346 -0.41 -24.00 3.31
C ALA A 346 -1.22 -25.09 4.06
N VAL A 347 -2.48 -25.31 3.69
CA VAL A 347 -3.33 -26.38 4.26
C VAL A 347 -2.73 -27.75 3.97
N ARG A 348 -2.42 -28.06 2.71
CA ARG A 348 -1.82 -29.35 2.32
C ARG A 348 -0.52 -29.66 3.06
N ALA A 349 0.27 -28.63 3.32
CA ALA A 349 1.60 -28.76 3.88
C ALA A 349 1.64 -28.95 5.40
N SER A 350 0.70 -28.34 6.13
CA SER A 350 0.82 -28.20 7.58
C SER A 350 -0.38 -28.71 8.36
N ASN A 351 -1.53 -28.96 7.70
CA ASN A 351 -2.84 -29.13 8.34
C ASN A 351 -3.13 -28.01 9.39
N ALA A 352 -2.43 -26.87 9.31
CA ALA A 352 -2.56 -25.80 10.27
C ALA A 352 -3.83 -25.00 9.96
N LEU A 353 -4.76 -25.01 10.93
CA LEU A 353 -5.92 -24.15 10.92
C LEU A 353 -5.71 -23.03 11.94
N PRO A 354 -5.87 -21.75 11.56
CA PRO A 354 -6.33 -21.28 10.24
C PRO A 354 -5.26 -21.40 9.14
N ALA A 355 -5.68 -21.55 7.87
CA ALA A 355 -4.79 -21.71 6.71
C ALA A 355 -3.77 -20.56 6.51
N PHE A 356 -4.05 -19.39 7.08
CA PHE A 356 -3.16 -18.22 7.03
C PHE A 356 -2.20 -18.11 8.22
N SER A 357 -2.17 -19.10 9.11
CA SER A 357 -1.42 -19.04 10.37
C SER A 357 0.09 -19.11 10.22
N GLY A 358 0.61 -19.77 9.19
CA GLY A 358 2.05 -20.01 9.00
C GLY A 358 2.93 -18.77 9.22
N PRO A 359 2.64 -17.62 8.55
CA PRO A 359 3.39 -16.39 8.75
C PRO A 359 3.44 -15.87 10.18
N PHE A 360 2.48 -16.22 11.03
CA PHE A 360 2.39 -15.74 12.41
C PHE A 360 3.12 -16.63 13.40
N GLU A 361 3.12 -17.94 13.18
CA GLU A 361 3.66 -18.94 14.10
C GLU A 361 5.15 -19.23 13.85
N ASP A 362 5.55 -19.33 12.58
CA ASP A 362 6.81 -19.98 12.20
C ASP A 362 7.92 -18.99 11.79
N LEU A 363 7.66 -17.68 11.89
CA LEU A 363 8.60 -16.63 11.48
C LEU A 363 9.23 -15.89 12.67
N ALA A 364 10.51 -16.17 12.93
CA ALA A 364 11.37 -15.46 13.89
C ALA A 364 12.72 -15.03 13.25
N PRO A 365 13.42 -14.01 13.79
CA PRO A 365 12.97 -13.04 14.79
C PRO A 365 12.03 -11.99 14.19
N MET A 366 11.12 -11.47 15.01
CA MET A 366 10.05 -10.56 14.57
C MET A 366 10.02 -9.30 15.44
N SER A 367 9.84 -8.13 14.82
CA SER A 367 9.45 -6.93 15.55
C SER A 367 8.01 -7.07 16.04
N SER A 368 7.76 -6.80 17.33
CA SER A 368 6.41 -6.71 17.85
C SER A 368 5.58 -5.61 17.19
N TYR A 369 6.21 -4.67 16.48
CA TYR A 369 5.59 -3.53 15.78
C TYR A 369 5.48 -3.73 14.26
N TRP A 370 5.63 -4.94 13.74
CA TRP A 370 5.63 -5.23 12.30
C TRP A 370 4.43 -4.62 11.54
N TRP A 371 3.24 -4.51 12.16
CA TRP A 371 2.03 -3.93 11.54
C TRP A 371 1.91 -2.40 11.67
N GLU A 372 2.72 -1.79 12.54
CA GLU A 372 2.65 -0.37 12.85
C GLU A 372 2.82 0.57 11.64
N PRO A 373 3.68 0.29 10.63
CA PRO A 373 3.77 1.12 9.43
C PRO A 373 2.42 1.28 8.73
N ILE A 374 1.70 0.17 8.54
CA ILE A 374 0.42 0.15 7.81
C ILE A 374 -0.69 0.78 8.65
N ARG A 375 -0.74 0.43 9.94
CA ARG A 375 -1.69 1.00 10.89
C ARG A 375 -1.58 2.52 10.97
N ARG A 376 -0.36 3.08 11.02
CA ARG A 376 -0.13 4.54 11.06
C ARG A 376 -0.50 5.22 9.75
N ILE A 377 -0.18 4.63 8.60
CA ILE A 377 -0.60 5.16 7.29
C ILE A 377 -2.13 5.25 7.25
N MET A 378 -2.83 4.18 7.63
CA MET A 378 -4.29 4.18 7.70
C MET A 378 -4.83 5.24 8.64
N ALA A 379 -4.31 5.32 9.87
CA ALA A 379 -4.73 6.31 10.86
C ALA A 379 -4.51 7.76 10.37
N ASN A 380 -3.41 8.02 9.69
CA ASN A 380 -3.14 9.32 9.06
C ASN A 380 -4.15 9.62 7.94
N PHE A 381 -4.41 8.64 7.07
CA PHE A 381 -5.33 8.77 5.94
C PHE A 381 -6.75 9.14 6.40
N VAL A 382 -7.27 8.43 7.41
CA VAL A 382 -8.60 8.67 7.97
C VAL A 382 -8.63 9.81 8.99
N ARG A 383 -7.51 10.52 9.19
CA ARG A 383 -7.36 11.64 10.13
C ARG A 383 -7.71 11.26 11.58
N ALA A 384 -7.38 10.03 11.95
CA ALA A 384 -7.53 9.48 13.30
C ALA A 384 -6.26 9.66 14.16
N VAL A 385 -5.25 10.37 13.67
CA VAL A 385 -4.08 10.72 14.49
C VAL A 385 -4.42 11.91 15.36
N ASP A 386 -4.61 11.64 16.64
CA ASP A 386 -4.84 12.66 17.65
C ASP A 386 -3.55 13.40 17.97
N GLU A 387 -3.38 14.59 17.41
CA GLU A 387 -2.41 15.60 17.85
C GLU A 387 -2.85 16.22 19.19
N HIS A 388 -2.95 15.42 20.25
CA HIS A 388 -3.35 15.93 21.55
C HIS A 388 -2.13 16.23 22.41
N LYS A 389 -1.93 17.53 22.68
CA LYS A 389 -0.90 18.15 23.53
C LYS A 389 -0.99 17.66 25.00
N GLY A 390 -0.65 16.40 25.26
CA GLY A 390 -0.42 15.87 26.60
C GLY A 390 -1.66 15.54 27.44
N LYS A 391 -2.88 15.49 26.87
CA LYS A 391 -4.07 14.97 27.58
C LYS A 391 -4.40 13.55 27.11
N PRO A 392 -4.65 12.59 28.02
CA PRO A 392 -5.11 11.26 27.65
C PRO A 392 -6.51 11.36 27.01
N LEU A 393 -6.70 10.66 25.89
CA LEU A 393 -7.98 10.57 25.20
C LEU A 393 -8.94 9.69 26.02
N PRO A 394 -10.25 10.00 26.01
CA PRO A 394 -11.23 9.10 26.61
C PRO A 394 -11.20 7.74 25.88
N PRO A 395 -11.40 6.62 26.60
CA PRO A 395 -11.57 5.32 25.97
C PRO A 395 -12.70 5.35 24.94
N VAL A 396 -12.45 4.76 23.77
CA VAL A 396 -13.42 4.67 22.68
C VAL A 396 -13.95 3.24 22.61
N VAL A 397 -15.23 3.05 22.90
CA VAL A 397 -15.93 1.76 22.76
C VAL A 397 -16.74 1.78 21.48
N THR A 398 -16.54 0.77 20.63
CA THR A 398 -17.25 0.66 19.35
C THR A 398 -17.99 -0.66 19.29
N TYR A 399 -19.29 -0.60 19.01
CA TYR A 399 -20.09 -1.76 18.67
C TYR A 399 -20.30 -1.79 17.15
N MET A 400 -19.74 -2.80 16.48
CA MET A 400 -19.95 -3.03 15.06
C MET A 400 -21.18 -3.92 14.85
N VAL A 401 -22.18 -3.37 14.18
CA VAL A 401 -23.52 -3.96 14.05
C VAL A 401 -23.60 -4.81 12.78
N ALA A 402 -23.88 -6.11 12.95
CA ALA A 402 -24.06 -7.04 11.83
C ALA A 402 -25.52 -7.17 11.35
N GLN A 403 -26.51 -6.60 12.06
CA GLN A 403 -27.95 -6.78 11.77
C GLN A 403 -28.35 -6.58 10.29
N ASN A 404 -27.66 -5.69 9.56
CA ASN A 404 -27.97 -5.35 8.17
C ASN A 404 -27.16 -6.16 7.11
N LYS A 405 -26.19 -6.97 7.53
CA LYS A 405 -25.27 -7.70 6.64
C LYS A 405 -25.60 -9.18 6.51
N GLY A 406 -26.33 -9.76 7.48
CA GLY A 406 -26.53 -11.21 7.58
C GLY A 406 -25.31 -11.92 8.19
N GLY A 407 -25.32 -13.26 8.16
CA GLY A 407 -24.37 -14.09 8.91
C GLY A 407 -24.77 -14.20 10.38
N VAL A 408 -23.83 -14.03 11.31
CA VAL A 408 -24.13 -14.05 12.76
C VAL A 408 -24.61 -12.67 13.21
N ILE A 409 -25.83 -12.59 13.74
CA ILE A 409 -26.44 -11.35 14.25
C ILE A 409 -26.92 -11.55 15.69
N LEU A 410 -27.08 -10.46 16.44
CA LEU A 410 -27.72 -10.53 17.74
C LEU A 410 -29.25 -10.65 17.59
N ARG A 411 -29.89 -11.32 18.54
CA ARG A 411 -31.34 -11.24 18.74
C ARG A 411 -31.74 -9.77 18.87
N ASP A 412 -32.79 -9.35 18.16
CA ASP A 412 -33.24 -7.95 18.11
C ASP A 412 -33.39 -7.28 19.49
N GLN A 413 -33.93 -8.03 20.46
CA GLN A 413 -34.10 -7.51 21.81
C GLN A 413 -32.76 -7.29 22.51
N ASP A 414 -31.80 -8.19 22.32
CA ASP A 414 -30.46 -8.10 22.89
C ASP A 414 -29.67 -6.98 22.21
N HIS A 415 -29.79 -6.85 20.88
CA HIS A 415 -29.22 -5.73 20.13
C HIS A 415 -29.68 -4.37 20.68
N ARG A 416 -30.99 -4.15 20.82
CA ARG A 416 -31.54 -2.89 21.35
C ARG A 416 -31.11 -2.64 22.80
N THR A 417 -31.11 -3.69 23.62
CA THR A 417 -30.72 -3.60 25.04
C THR A 417 -29.23 -3.30 25.18
N PHE A 418 -28.40 -3.91 24.33
CA PHE A 418 -26.96 -3.70 24.33
C PHE A 418 -26.61 -2.27 23.91
N GLU A 419 -27.20 -1.77 22.82
CA GLU A 419 -27.03 -0.39 22.37
C GLU A 419 -27.39 0.63 23.47
N ALA A 420 -28.55 0.43 24.12
CA ALA A 420 -28.98 1.30 25.22
C ALA A 420 -28.01 1.24 26.41
N SER A 421 -27.50 0.05 26.74
CA SER A 421 -26.57 -0.16 27.86
C SER A 421 -25.20 0.46 27.58
N LEU A 422 -24.69 0.36 26.35
CA LEU A 422 -23.47 1.04 25.92
C LEU A 422 -23.61 2.56 26.00
N LYS A 423 -24.71 3.12 25.51
CA LYS A 423 -24.99 4.57 25.61
C LYS A 423 -25.05 5.05 27.06
N LYS A 424 -25.67 4.27 27.95
CA LYS A 424 -25.71 4.55 29.39
C LYS A 424 -24.30 4.52 30.00
N MET A 425 -23.51 3.51 29.68
CA MET A 425 -22.11 3.38 30.13
C MET A 425 -21.27 4.58 29.68
N GLY A 426 -21.38 4.99 28.41
CA GLY A 426 -20.68 6.16 27.89
C GLY A 426 -20.98 7.43 28.68
N LYS A 427 -22.26 7.70 28.98
CA LYS A 427 -22.68 8.83 29.81
C LYS A 427 -22.16 8.76 31.24
N GLN A 428 -22.15 7.56 31.82
CA GLN A 428 -21.77 7.36 33.23
C GLN A 428 -20.27 7.50 33.48
N TYR A 429 -19.43 7.05 32.54
CA TYR A 429 -17.98 6.99 32.72
C TYR A 429 -17.19 7.95 31.81
N GLY A 430 -17.87 8.72 30.96
CA GLY A 430 -17.23 9.66 30.03
C GLY A 430 -16.51 8.98 28.86
N TYR A 431 -16.93 7.76 28.48
CA TYR A 431 -16.37 7.05 27.33
C TYR A 431 -17.02 7.53 26.03
N GLU A 432 -16.25 7.58 24.95
CA GLU A 432 -16.82 7.73 23.61
C GLU A 432 -17.43 6.39 23.19
N VAL A 433 -18.71 6.39 22.81
CA VAL A 433 -19.43 5.18 22.41
C VAL A 433 -19.94 5.35 20.98
N ASN A 434 -19.43 4.50 20.09
CA ASN A 434 -19.82 4.46 18.69
C ASN A 434 -20.60 3.17 18.40
N VAL A 435 -21.69 3.29 17.64
CA VAL A 435 -22.47 2.15 17.16
C VAL A 435 -22.54 2.28 15.64
N ILE A 436 -21.82 1.42 14.94
CA ILE A 436 -21.60 1.55 13.50
C ILE A 436 -22.06 0.28 12.78
N PRO A 437 -22.88 0.38 11.71
CA PRO A 437 -23.17 -0.76 10.86
C PRO A 437 -21.89 -1.32 10.22
N SER A 438 -21.77 -2.64 10.15
CA SER A 438 -20.66 -3.31 9.46
C SER A 438 -20.60 -2.99 7.96
N ASN A 439 -21.72 -2.56 7.36
CA ASN A 439 -21.83 -2.08 5.98
C ASN A 439 -21.81 -0.54 5.87
N ALA A 440 -21.43 0.18 6.93
CA ALA A 440 -21.22 1.63 6.86
C ALA A 440 -20.18 2.00 5.80
N LYS A 441 -20.24 3.25 5.33
CA LYS A 441 -19.26 3.77 4.37
C LYS A 441 -17.86 3.56 4.90
N TRP A 442 -16.97 3.07 4.04
CA TRP A 442 -15.62 2.66 4.43
C TRP A 442 -14.88 3.73 5.24
N PHE A 443 -14.85 4.99 4.77
CA PHE A 443 -14.13 6.07 5.47
C PHE A 443 -14.68 6.33 6.88
N GLU A 444 -16.01 6.34 7.03
CA GLU A 444 -16.68 6.51 8.32
C GLU A 444 -16.30 5.37 9.27
N ARG A 445 -16.43 4.12 8.81
CA ARG A 445 -16.10 2.92 9.57
C ARG A 445 -14.64 2.93 10.02
N MET A 446 -13.70 3.15 9.10
CA MET A 446 -12.27 3.14 9.39
C MET A 446 -11.83 4.30 10.28
N SER A 447 -12.45 5.50 10.15
CA SER A 447 -12.14 6.65 11.01
C SER A 447 -12.48 6.41 12.48
N VAL A 448 -13.59 5.71 12.74
CA VAL A 448 -13.97 5.30 14.11
C VAL A 448 -13.01 4.22 14.61
N LEU A 449 -12.81 3.17 13.81
CA LEU A 449 -12.00 2.00 14.19
C LEU A 449 -10.55 2.33 14.50
N ALA A 450 -9.94 3.26 13.76
CA ALA A 450 -8.56 3.68 14.01
C ALA A 450 -8.34 4.31 15.40
N ARG A 451 -9.42 4.81 16.04
CA ARG A 451 -9.39 5.38 17.40
C ARG A 451 -9.97 4.45 18.47
N THR A 452 -10.67 3.39 18.06
CA THR A 452 -11.32 2.44 18.97
C THR A 452 -10.32 1.81 19.93
N THR A 453 -10.69 1.77 21.21
CA THR A 453 -10.00 1.06 22.29
C THR A 453 -10.60 -0.34 22.48
N VAL A 454 -11.92 -0.43 22.62
CA VAL A 454 -12.62 -1.72 22.72
C VAL A 454 -13.60 -1.85 21.58
N LEU A 455 -13.38 -2.83 20.70
CA LEU A 455 -14.29 -3.19 19.62
C LEU A 455 -15.10 -4.41 20.04
N VAL A 456 -16.41 -4.36 19.85
CA VAL A 456 -17.32 -5.48 20.09
C VAL A 456 -18.15 -5.73 18.83
N GLY A 457 -18.34 -6.99 18.46
CA GLY A 457 -19.24 -7.36 17.38
C GLY A 457 -19.49 -8.86 17.34
N THR A 458 -20.50 -9.26 16.58
CA THR A 458 -20.75 -10.69 16.32
C THR A 458 -19.73 -11.24 15.34
N HIS A 459 -19.45 -12.53 15.43
CA HIS A 459 -18.49 -13.21 14.58
C HIS A 459 -18.75 -12.93 13.09
N GLY A 460 -17.67 -12.65 12.36
CA GLY A 460 -17.69 -12.58 10.92
C GLY A 460 -16.56 -11.72 10.34
N LEU A 461 -16.47 -11.77 9.01
CA LEU A 461 -15.39 -11.15 8.23
C LEU A 461 -15.21 -9.63 8.47
N HIS A 462 -16.24 -8.93 8.95
CA HIS A 462 -16.18 -7.49 9.20
C HIS A 462 -15.27 -7.11 10.39
N LEU A 463 -14.97 -8.05 11.29
CA LEU A 463 -14.11 -7.79 12.44
C LEU A 463 -12.61 -7.75 12.09
N ALA A 464 -12.22 -8.12 10.88
CA ALA A 464 -10.84 -7.98 10.40
C ALA A 464 -10.37 -6.51 10.38
N ASP A 465 -11.28 -5.54 10.29
CA ASP A 465 -10.92 -4.12 10.39
C ASP A 465 -10.36 -3.74 11.79
N SER A 466 -10.50 -4.61 12.80
CA SER A 466 -9.90 -4.46 14.13
C SER A 466 -8.37 -4.32 14.10
N TYR A 467 -7.69 -4.78 13.05
CA TYR A 467 -6.23 -4.70 12.94
C TYR A 467 -5.74 -3.26 12.86
N TYR A 468 -6.59 -2.33 12.48
CA TYR A 468 -6.26 -0.91 12.35
C TYR A 468 -6.48 -0.11 13.63
N MET A 469 -7.04 -0.73 14.68
CA MET A 469 -7.19 -0.11 15.99
C MET A 469 -5.82 0.32 16.53
N ARG A 470 -5.80 1.46 17.22
CA ARG A 470 -4.57 1.95 17.86
C ARG A 470 -4.04 0.92 18.84
N ARG A 471 -2.75 0.62 18.77
CA ARG A 471 -2.09 -0.24 19.76
C ARG A 471 -2.07 0.43 21.14
N SER A 472 -2.54 -0.29 22.16
CA SER A 472 -2.53 0.12 23.56
C SER A 472 -2.65 -1.14 24.44
N PRO A 473 -2.17 -1.14 25.69
CA PRO A 473 -2.45 -2.22 26.65
C PRO A 473 -3.94 -2.51 26.86
N HIS A 474 -4.80 -1.54 26.53
CA HIS A 474 -6.26 -1.62 26.66
C HIS A 474 -6.99 -1.99 25.35
N THR A 475 -6.26 -2.14 24.25
CA THR A 475 -6.88 -2.40 22.95
C THR A 475 -7.40 -3.82 22.92
N THR A 476 -8.72 -3.99 22.81
CA THR A 476 -9.38 -5.29 22.92
C THR A 476 -10.42 -5.48 21.82
N LEU A 477 -10.40 -6.65 21.17
CA LEU A 477 -11.50 -7.16 20.36
C LEU A 477 -12.33 -8.16 21.19
N ILE A 478 -13.64 -7.93 21.29
CA ILE A 478 -14.62 -8.86 21.85
C ILE A 478 -15.49 -9.39 20.71
N GLU A 479 -15.34 -10.68 20.40
CA GLU A 479 -16.06 -11.34 19.31
C GLU A 479 -17.13 -12.27 19.87
N ILE A 480 -18.38 -12.06 19.47
CA ILE A 480 -19.54 -12.81 19.96
C ILE A 480 -19.86 -13.95 18.99
N PHE A 481 -19.76 -15.18 19.48
CA PHE A 481 -19.99 -16.40 18.72
C PHE A 481 -21.37 -17.02 19.00
N PRO A 482 -21.91 -17.80 18.05
CA PRO A 482 -22.95 -18.78 18.35
C PRO A 482 -22.48 -19.79 19.42
N ASP A 483 -23.41 -20.28 20.22
CA ASP A 483 -23.07 -21.26 21.26
C ASP A 483 -22.56 -22.56 20.63
N GLY A 484 -21.39 -23.01 21.05
CA GLY A 484 -20.76 -24.24 20.57
C GLY A 484 -19.93 -24.11 19.29
N GLU A 485 -19.83 -22.92 18.69
CA GLU A 485 -19.08 -22.72 17.44
C GLU A 485 -17.97 -21.68 17.63
N TYR A 486 -16.75 -21.98 17.17
CA TYR A 486 -15.63 -21.06 17.38
C TYR A 486 -14.47 -21.26 16.41
N VAL A 487 -13.94 -20.16 15.86
CA VAL A 487 -12.72 -20.14 15.04
C VAL A 487 -11.69 -19.17 15.58
N LYS A 488 -10.40 -19.47 15.36
CA LYS A 488 -9.26 -18.75 15.95
C LYS A 488 -8.71 -17.60 15.11
N ASP A 489 -9.32 -17.34 13.96
CA ASP A 489 -8.79 -16.43 12.94
C ASP A 489 -8.46 -15.03 13.49
N ASN A 490 -9.46 -14.37 14.07
CA ASN A 490 -9.26 -13.04 14.68
C ASN A 490 -8.41 -13.10 15.95
N ALA A 491 -8.47 -14.20 16.72
CA ALA A 491 -7.65 -14.37 17.91
C ALA A 491 -6.16 -14.40 17.56
N LEU A 492 -5.79 -15.18 16.56
CA LEU A 492 -4.42 -15.27 16.05
C LEU A 492 -3.94 -13.90 15.56
N ALA A 493 -4.76 -13.22 14.75
CA ALA A 493 -4.42 -11.92 14.22
C ALA A 493 -4.24 -10.87 15.33
N CYS A 494 -5.18 -10.76 16.28
CA CYS A 494 -5.09 -9.82 17.39
C CYS A 494 -3.86 -10.08 18.27
N HIS A 495 -3.60 -11.32 18.67
CA HIS A 495 -2.44 -11.65 19.49
C HIS A 495 -1.12 -11.29 18.79
N SER A 496 -1.03 -11.48 17.47
CA SER A 496 0.19 -11.20 16.71
C SER A 496 0.59 -9.71 16.65
N ILE A 497 -0.34 -8.79 16.92
CA ILE A 497 -0.11 -7.34 16.97
C ILE A 497 -0.22 -6.76 18.39
N GLY A 498 -0.37 -7.63 19.40
CA GLY A 498 -0.52 -7.23 20.80
C GLY A 498 -1.87 -6.62 21.14
N THR A 499 -2.90 -6.91 20.35
CA THR A 499 -4.30 -6.60 20.67
C THR A 499 -4.87 -7.74 21.51
N ARG A 500 -5.55 -7.41 22.60
CA ARG A 500 -6.24 -8.40 23.45
C ARG A 500 -7.45 -8.94 22.72
N TYR A 501 -7.75 -10.21 22.94
CA TYR A 501 -8.87 -10.88 22.30
C TYR A 501 -9.75 -11.58 23.34
N ILE A 502 -11.06 -11.45 23.17
CA ILE A 502 -12.08 -12.10 24.01
C ILE A 502 -13.08 -12.76 23.09
N ALA A 503 -13.13 -14.10 23.11
CA ALA A 503 -14.26 -14.84 22.59
C ALA A 503 -15.41 -14.81 23.59
N TRP A 504 -16.62 -14.56 23.12
CA TRP A 504 -17.81 -14.39 23.94
C TRP A 504 -18.94 -15.30 23.45
N SER A 505 -19.56 -16.06 24.35
CA SER A 505 -20.77 -16.86 24.07
C SER A 505 -22.00 -16.23 24.74
N SER A 506 -23.18 -16.87 24.64
CA SER A 506 -24.41 -16.30 25.20
C SER A 506 -24.29 -15.87 26.67
N ASN A 507 -23.53 -16.62 27.47
CA ASN A 507 -23.48 -16.48 28.92
C ASN A 507 -22.21 -15.86 29.49
N GLY A 508 -21.18 -15.61 28.68
CA GLY A 508 -19.93 -14.99 29.16
C GLY A 508 -18.70 -15.20 28.27
N LYS A 509 -17.55 -14.81 28.81
CA LYS A 509 -16.23 -15.01 28.21
C LYS A 509 -15.93 -16.50 28.09
N LEU A 510 -15.51 -16.92 26.89
CA LEU A 510 -14.99 -18.26 26.65
C LEU A 510 -13.52 -18.35 27.12
N PRO A 511 -13.08 -19.48 27.70
CA PRO A 511 -11.68 -19.63 28.09
C PRO A 511 -10.82 -19.71 26.83
N SER A 512 -9.91 -18.75 26.65
CA SER A 512 -9.04 -18.63 25.46
C SER A 512 -8.26 -19.91 25.14
N ASP A 513 -7.91 -20.68 26.18
CA ASP A 513 -6.98 -21.80 26.10
C ASP A 513 -7.69 -23.14 25.82
N THR A 514 -9.03 -23.18 25.87
CA THR A 514 -9.83 -24.40 25.68
C THR A 514 -10.74 -24.33 24.46
N LEU A 515 -10.57 -23.33 23.61
CA LEU A 515 -11.40 -23.14 22.43
C LEU A 515 -11.09 -24.27 21.42
N PRO A 516 -12.08 -25.13 21.09
CA PRO A 516 -11.92 -26.11 20.03
C PRO A 516 -11.55 -25.41 18.72
N THR A 517 -10.74 -26.05 17.90
CA THR A 517 -10.65 -25.68 16.48
C THR A 517 -11.76 -26.45 15.78
N GLU A 518 -13.01 -26.00 15.94
CA GLU A 518 -14.15 -26.55 15.21
C GLU A 518 -14.54 -25.54 14.13
N GLU A 519 -14.62 -26.00 12.89
CA GLU A 519 -15.14 -25.15 11.82
C GLU A 519 -16.57 -24.76 12.18
N LEU A 520 -16.88 -23.47 12.03
CA LEU A 520 -18.27 -23.02 12.10
C LEU A 520 -19.07 -23.86 11.12
N SER A 521 -20.23 -24.35 11.55
CA SER A 521 -21.17 -25.03 10.64
C SER A 521 -21.33 -24.16 9.39
N GLU A 522 -21.27 -24.82 8.22
CA GLU A 522 -21.24 -24.17 6.91
C GLU A 522 -22.26 -23.04 6.88
N ASN A 523 -21.82 -21.90 6.35
CA ASN A 523 -22.67 -20.75 6.16
C ASN A 523 -23.67 -21.09 5.06
N ASP A 524 -24.80 -21.69 5.44
CA ASP A 524 -25.94 -22.08 4.60
C ASP A 524 -26.65 -20.88 3.90
N GLY A 525 -26.05 -19.68 3.98
CA GLY A 525 -26.60 -18.43 3.49
C GLY A 525 -27.69 -17.86 4.41
N HIS A 526 -28.05 -18.54 5.50
CA HIS A 526 -29.04 -18.06 6.44
C HIS A 526 -28.42 -17.23 7.57
N THR A 527 -29.22 -16.30 8.07
CA THR A 527 -28.82 -15.43 9.17
C THR A 527 -28.97 -16.21 10.48
N ARG A 528 -27.86 -16.41 11.20
CA ARG A 528 -27.82 -17.06 12.51
C ARG A 528 -27.99 -16.02 13.61
N THR A 529 -28.98 -16.23 14.47
CA THR A 529 -29.27 -15.32 15.58
C THR A 529 -28.63 -15.84 16.86
N VAL A 530 -27.88 -14.99 17.56
CA VAL A 530 -27.25 -15.30 18.85
C VAL A 530 -27.81 -14.42 19.96
N SER A 531 -27.87 -14.96 21.17
CA SER A 531 -28.25 -14.19 22.37
C SER A 531 -27.02 -13.74 23.12
N VAL A 532 -27.12 -12.65 23.88
CA VAL A 532 -26.02 -12.16 24.72
C VAL A 532 -26.53 -11.57 26.03
N ASP A 533 -25.89 -11.92 27.14
CA ASP A 533 -26.07 -11.22 28.41
C ASP A 533 -25.42 -9.82 28.33
N THR A 534 -26.26 -8.83 28.00
CA THR A 534 -25.86 -7.43 27.82
C THR A 534 -25.22 -6.82 29.07
N THR A 535 -25.58 -7.28 30.26
CA THR A 535 -25.02 -6.74 31.52
C THR A 535 -23.61 -7.24 31.71
N LYS A 536 -23.37 -8.54 31.49
CA LYS A 536 -22.04 -9.13 31.61
C LYS A 536 -21.06 -8.60 30.57
N ILE A 537 -21.48 -8.46 29.32
CA ILE A 537 -20.58 -7.98 28.27
C ILE A 537 -20.21 -6.51 28.49
N VAL A 538 -21.16 -5.67 28.94
CA VAL A 538 -20.87 -4.28 29.32
C VAL A 538 -19.91 -4.23 30.51
N GLN A 539 -20.07 -5.13 31.49
CA GLN A 539 -19.11 -5.23 32.59
C GLN A 539 -17.72 -5.65 32.10
N ALA A 540 -17.63 -6.63 31.20
CA ALA A 540 -16.35 -7.06 30.63
C ALA A 540 -15.65 -5.94 29.85
N ILE A 541 -16.38 -5.13 29.07
CA ILE A 541 -15.83 -3.94 28.40
C ILE A 541 -15.22 -2.98 29.43
N ARG A 542 -15.92 -2.75 30.54
CA ARG A 542 -15.43 -1.88 31.60
C ARG A 542 -14.19 -2.45 32.26
N ASP A 543 -14.20 -3.73 32.59
CA ASP A 543 -13.08 -4.42 33.20
C ASP A 543 -11.83 -4.26 32.33
N GLU A 544 -11.94 -4.45 31.02
CA GLU A 544 -10.83 -4.28 30.06
C GLU A 544 -10.29 -2.85 30.00
N ILE A 545 -11.15 -1.84 30.14
CA ILE A 545 -10.73 -0.44 30.22
C ILE A 545 -10.03 -0.17 31.56
N THR A 546 -10.49 -0.76 32.68
CA THR A 546 -9.99 -0.48 34.04
C THR A 546 -8.83 -1.37 34.51
N LEU A 547 -8.64 -2.57 33.94
CA LEU A 547 -7.68 -3.60 34.38
C LEU A 547 -6.21 -3.19 34.24
N ALA A 548 -5.93 -2.01 33.69
CA ALA A 548 -4.56 -1.52 33.48
C ALA A 548 -4.40 -0.01 33.81
N SER A 549 -5.31 0.57 34.60
CA SER A 549 -5.17 1.92 35.17
C SER A 549 -4.57 1.89 36.57
#